data_AF-A0A9X1AHN9-F1
#
_entry.id   AF-A0A9X1AHN9-F1
#
_cell.length_a   1.000
_cell.length_b   1.000
_cell.length_c   1.000
_cell.angle_alpha   90.00
_cell.angle_beta   90.00
_cell.angle_gamma   90.00
#
_symmetry.space_group_name_H-M   'P 1'
#
loop_
_entity.id
_entity.type
_entity.pdbx_description
1 polymer ?
#
loop_
_entity_poly.entity_id
_entity_poly.type
_entity_poly.pdbx_seq_one_letter_code
_entity_poly.pdbx_strand_id
1 'polypeptide(L)' 'MKFHDVREQLRTVGVLISKRGCEIRINHFGGTPETAFFTSSLDEALAAGLSMARPKHLPKQWCSQR' A
#
# COMPACT_ATOMS: atom_id res chain seq x y z
N MET A 1 -10.39 -10.83 8.52
CA MET A 1 -9.54 -10.66 7.33
C MET A 1 -8.13 -11.20 7.60
N LYS A 2 -7.49 -11.90 6.67
CA LYS A 2 -6.11 -12.39 6.85
C LYS A 2 -5.11 -11.46 6.16
N PHE A 3 -3.91 -11.34 6.72
CA PHE A 3 -2.82 -10.52 6.16
C PHE A 3 -2.49 -10.90 4.71
N HIS A 4 -2.44 -12.21 4.42
CA HIS A 4 -2.17 -12.72 3.07
C HIS A 4 -3.16 -12.16 2.03
N ASP A 5 -4.46 -12.17 2.35
CA ASP A 5 -5.52 -11.73 1.44
C ASP A 5 -5.39 -10.22 1.14
N VAL A 6 -5.13 -9.41 2.17
CA VAL A 6 -4.88 -7.96 2.03
C VAL A 6 -3.64 -7.70 1.19
N ARG A 7 -2.57 -8.47 1.40
CA ARG A 7 -1.32 -8.34 0.65
C ARG A 7 -1.55 -8.60 -0.84
N GLU A 8 -2.20 -9.70 -1.19
CA GLU A 8 -2.47 -10.02 -2.60
C GLU A 8 -3.39 -8.97 -3.25
N GLN A 9 -4.43 -8.52 -2.55
CA GLN A 9 -5.32 -7.49 -3.05
C GLN A 9 -4.57 -6.18 -3.32
N LEU A 10 -3.77 -5.69 -2.37
CA LEU A 10 -3.00 -4.45 -2.56
C LEU A 10 -1.91 -4.58 -3.62
N ARG A 11 -1.31 -5.77 -3.76
CA ARG A 11 -0.30 -6.05 -4.79
C ARG A 11 -0.87 -5.90 -6.20
N THR A 12 -2.13 -6.29 -6.43
CA THR A 12 -2.78 -6.12 -7.75
C THR A 12 -2.92 -4.66 -8.19
N VAL A 13 -2.93 -3.72 -7.23
CA VAL A 13 -3.09 -2.28 -7.49
C VAL A 13 -1.80 -1.49 -7.29
N GLY A 14 -0.65 -2.16 -7.24
CA GLY A 14 0.65 -1.50 -7.18
C GLY A 14 1.12 -1.12 -5.78
N VAL A 15 0.49 -1.66 -4.74
CA VAL A 15 0.79 -1.37 -3.33
C VAL A 15 1.34 -2.60 -2.62
N LEU A 16 2.40 -2.40 -1.86
CA LEU A 16 3.05 -3.40 -1.03
C LEU A 16 2.71 -3.17 0.44
N ILE A 17 2.56 -4.28 1.17
CA ILE A 17 2.51 -4.27 2.62
C ILE A 17 3.54 -5.21 3.22
N SER A 18 4.07 -4.82 4.37
CA SER A 18 4.96 -5.65 5.19
C SER A 18 4.58 -5.51 6.65
N LYS A 19 4.72 -6.59 7.44
CA LYS A 19 4.39 -6.58 8.88
C LYS A 19 5.65 -6.84 9.70
N ARG A 20 5.88 -6.02 10.73
CA ARG A 20 6.93 -6.24 11.74
C ARG A 20 6.30 -6.10 13.12
N GLY A 21 6.21 -7.22 13.85
CA GLY A 21 5.50 -7.25 15.13
C GLY A 21 4.02 -6.88 14.94
N CYS A 22 3.57 -5.84 15.64
CA CYS A 22 2.20 -5.33 15.54
C CYS A 22 2.02 -4.22 14.50
N GLU A 23 3.09 -3.79 13.84
CA GLU A 23 3.06 -2.69 12.87
C GLU A 23 3.04 -3.23 11.44
N ILE A 24 2.17 -2.64 10.62
CA ILE A 24 1.99 -2.89 9.19
C ILE A 24 2.41 -1.63 8.46
N ARG A 25 3.45 -1.76 7.63
CA ARG A 25 3.88 -0.73 6.69
C ARG A 25 3.18 -0.94 5.36
N ILE A 26 2.61 0.12 4.80
CA ILE A 26 1.96 0.17 3.50
C ILE A 26 2.70 1.20 2.64
N ASN A 27 3.04 0.83 1.40
CA ASN A 27 3.65 1.76 0.46
C ASN A 27 3.39 1.33 -0.99
N HIS A 28 3.55 2.23 -1.93
CA HIS A 28 3.61 1.88 -3.34
C HIS A 28 4.92 1.12 -3.68
N PHE A 29 4.94 0.35 -4.77
CA PHE A 29 6.20 -0.22 -5.31
C PHE A 29 7.30 0.85 -5.40
N GLY A 30 8.55 0.52 -5.06
CA GLY A 30 9.66 1.48 -5.11
C GLY A 30 9.51 2.74 -4.24
N GLY A 31 8.51 2.79 -3.35
CA GLY A 31 8.31 3.91 -2.44
C GLY A 31 9.38 4.01 -1.37
N THR A 32 9.76 5.24 -1.07
CA THR A 32 10.77 5.55 -0.06
C THR A 32 10.15 5.47 1.34
N PRO A 33 10.94 5.45 2.42
CA PRO A 33 10.41 5.42 3.78
C PRO A 33 9.42 6.55 4.08
N GLU A 34 9.59 7.72 3.46
CA GLU A 34 8.80 8.94 3.72
C GLU A 34 7.39 8.88 3.10
N THR A 35 7.19 8.05 2.08
CA THR A 35 5.87 7.82 1.46
C THR A 35 5.10 6.67 2.12
N ALA A 36 5.70 6.00 3.10
CA ALA A 36 5.08 4.86 3.76
C ALA A 36 4.06 5.30 4.81
N PHE A 37 2.95 4.57 4.87
CA PHE A 37 1.97 4.66 5.95
C PHE A 37 2.12 3.48 6.89
N PHE A 38 1.93 3.71 8.19
CA PHE A 38 2.06 2.69 9.23
C PHE A 38 0.77 2.61 10.02
N THR A 39 0.30 1.39 10.27
CA THR A 39 -0.88 1.11 11.10
C THR A 39 -0.72 -0.27 11.75
N SER A 40 -1.45 -0.53 12.82
CA SER A 40 -1.54 -1.86 13.43
C SER A 40 -2.79 -2.64 12.99
N SER A 41 -3.69 -2.00 12.22
CA SER A 41 -4.95 -2.58 11.77
C SER A 41 -4.88 -3.03 10.32
N LEU A 42 -5.35 -4.25 10.05
CA LEU A 42 -5.47 -4.76 8.68
C LEU A 42 -6.53 -4.00 7.87
N ASP A 43 -7.61 -3.57 8.51
CA ASP A 43 -8.69 -2.83 7.85
C ASP A 43 -8.20 -1.44 7.41
N GLU A 44 -7.44 -0.76 8.29
CA GLU A 44 -6.80 0.51 7.94
C GLU A 44 -5.74 0.32 6.87
N ALA A 45 -4.95 -0.77 6.92
CA ALA A 45 -3.94 -1.06 5.91
C ALA A 45 -4.57 -1.23 4.52
N LEU A 46 -5.69 -1.94 4.44
CA LEU A 46 -6.44 -2.11 3.20
C LEU A 46 -7.00 -0.77 2.70
N ALA A 47 -7.66 -0.01 3.56
CA ALA A 47 -8.25 1.28 3.19
C ALA A 47 -7.19 2.29 2.72
N ALA A 48 -6.09 2.40 3.46
CA ALA A 48 -4.97 3.27 3.11
C ALA A 48 -4.33 2.85 1.79
N GLY A 49 -4.04 1.56 1.62
CA GLY A 49 -3.44 1.05 0.38
C GLY A 49 -4.31 1.27 -0.86
N LEU A 50 -5.62 1.04 -0.76
CA LEU A 50 -6.53 1.33 -1.86
C LEU A 50 -6.62 2.83 -2.17
N SER A 51 -6.51 3.69 -1.15
CA SER A 51 -6.44 5.14 -1.34
C SER A 51 -5.16 5.57 -2.05
N MET A 52 -4.01 5.01 -1.66
CA MET A 52 -2.71 5.26 -2.30
C MET A 52 -2.69 4.87 -3.78
N ALA A 53 -3.36 3.78 -4.14
CA ALA A 53 -3.44 3.31 -5.52
C ALA A 53 -4.31 4.21 -6.43
N ARG A 54 -5.01 5.21 -5.89
CA ARG A 54 -5.85 6.09 -6.71
C ARG A 54 -4.97 7.01 -7.57
N PRO A 55 -5.30 7.23 -8.86
CA PRO A 55 -4.51 8.08 -9.77
C PRO A 55 -4.21 9.49 -9.26
N LYS A 56 -5.07 10.06 -8.40
CA LYS A 56 -4.86 11.38 -7.79
C LYS A 56 -3.66 11.43 -6.82
N HIS A 57 -3.25 10.28 -6.29
CA HIS A 57 -2.17 10.15 -5.30
C HIS A 57 -0.93 9.45 -5.88
N LEU A 58 -1.00 8.95 -7.12
CA LEU A 58 0.13 8.34 -7.79
C LEU A 58 1.07 9.43 -8.34
N PRO A 59 2.39 9.30 -8.17
CA PRO A 59 3.35 10.15 -8.84
C PRO A 59 3.11 10.15 -10.35
N LYS A 60 3.08 11.33 -11.00
CA LYS A 60 2.77 11.46 -12.45
C LYS A 60 3.61 10.50 -13.32
N GLN A 61 4.86 10.27 -12.92
CA GLN A 61 5.82 9.35 -13.57
C GLN A 61 5.36 7.88 -13.67
N TRP A 62 4.36 7.47 -12.88
CA TRP A 62 3.80 6.12 -12.92
C TRP A 62 2.55 5.98 -13.79
N CYS A 63 1.82 7.08 -14.01
CA CYS A 63 0.66 7.08 -14.90
C CYS A 63 1.05 7.18 -16.38
N SER A 64 2.32 7.49 -16.67
CA SER A 64 2.86 7.69 -18.04
C SER A 64 3.38 6.42 -18.73
N GLN A 65 3.20 5.23 -18.16
CA GLN A 65 3.55 3.94 -18.80
C GLN A 65 2.33 3.02 -19.01
N ARG A 66 1.17 3.58 -19.35
CA ARG A 66 0.03 2.80 -19.86
C ARG A 66 -0.16 3.02 -21.34
#